data_AF-A0A971ZJ47-F1
#
_entry.id   AF-A0A971ZJ47-F1
#
_cell.length_a   1.000
_cell.length_b   1.000
_cell.length_c   1.000
_cell.angle_alpha   90.00
_cell.angle_beta   90.00
_cell.angle_gamma   90.00
#
_symmetry.space_group_name_H-M   'P 1'
#
loop_
_entity.id
_entity.type
_entity.pdbx_description
1 polymer ?
#
loop_
_entity_poly.entity_id
_entity_poly.type
_entity_poly.pdbx_seq_one_letter_code
_entity_poly.pdbx_strand_id
1 'polypeptide(L)'
;CNQVYNKSCTSLDEINGLYLKKYQTDEPTAINIDAYVSERVGNTINLYEGKVEQLVSKIDLISGQVNFGKYLPEGELHRLIYHSRPDIKSIVHSKEEDILTVSRVGKTIYPLLDDFAQIIGPYMGCAVYSREKPFETAKDVVEALKKNNGVFIRNNGALCCGPCKKDAYAAELVAIKGCKAWVAASVFGNVQPINKIEARLMNFVYKNKYSKESTVKD
;
A
#
# COMPACT_ATOMS: atom_id res chain seq x y z
N CYS A 1 5.05 -21.13 -25.61
CA CYS A 1 4.05 -20.25 -24.99
C CYS A 1 2.86 -21.09 -24.55
N ASN A 2 2.70 -21.32 -23.25
CA ASN A 2 1.64 -22.17 -22.75
C ASN A 2 0.28 -21.50 -22.96
N GLN A 3 -0.64 -22.25 -23.59
CA GLN A 3 -2.04 -21.94 -23.84
C GLN A 3 -2.84 -21.88 -22.53
N VAL A 4 -2.50 -20.96 -21.64
CA VAL A 4 -3.36 -20.71 -20.48
C VAL A 4 -4.51 -19.83 -21.00
N TYR A 5 -5.68 -20.45 -21.20
CA TYR A 5 -6.99 -19.84 -21.53
C TYR A 5 -7.45 -19.72 -22.99
N ASN A 6 -6.66 -20.06 -24.02
CA ASN A 6 -7.08 -19.99 -25.44
C ASN A 6 -7.73 -18.63 -25.83
N LYS A 7 -7.35 -17.56 -25.12
CA LYS A 7 -7.81 -16.18 -25.30
C LYS A 7 -6.60 -15.29 -25.50
N SER A 8 -6.60 -14.50 -26.56
CA SER A 8 -5.68 -13.37 -26.72
C SER A 8 -6.16 -12.22 -25.84
N CYS A 9 -5.32 -11.76 -24.92
CA CYS A 9 -5.56 -10.52 -24.19
C CYS A 9 -4.99 -9.34 -24.97
N THR A 10 -5.73 -8.25 -25.06
CA THR A 10 -5.37 -7.02 -25.78
C THR A 10 -5.23 -5.81 -24.86
N SER A 11 -5.66 -5.93 -23.59
CA SER A 11 -5.52 -4.89 -22.56
C SER A 11 -5.08 -5.47 -21.20
N LEU A 12 -4.63 -4.59 -20.30
CA LEU A 12 -4.31 -4.95 -18.91
C LEU A 12 -5.56 -5.34 -18.12
N ASP A 13 -6.68 -4.67 -18.37
CA ASP A 13 -7.97 -4.91 -17.72
C ASP A 13 -8.46 -6.35 -17.95
N GLU A 14 -8.23 -6.88 -19.17
CA GLU A 14 -8.54 -8.28 -19.48
C GLU A 14 -7.66 -9.26 -18.68
N ILE A 15 -6.39 -8.93 -18.47
CA ILE A 15 -5.46 -9.72 -17.64
C ILE A 15 -5.90 -9.66 -16.17
N ASN A 16 -6.31 -8.49 -15.68
CA ASN A 16 -6.88 -8.31 -14.35
C ASN A 16 -8.13 -9.16 -14.15
N GLY A 17 -9.03 -9.20 -15.13
CA GLY A 17 -10.21 -10.07 -15.13
C GLY A 17 -9.87 -11.56 -15.07
N LEU A 18 -8.88 -12.01 -15.83
CA LEU A 18 -8.41 -13.40 -15.77
C LEU A 18 -7.79 -13.75 -14.41
N TYR A 19 -7.04 -12.82 -13.82
CA TYR A 19 -6.46 -12.98 -12.50
C TYR A 19 -7.55 -13.16 -11.42
N LEU A 20 -8.55 -12.28 -11.39
CA LEU A 20 -9.67 -12.40 -10.44
C LEU A 20 -10.44 -13.71 -10.63
N LYS A 21 -10.73 -14.09 -11.88
CA LYS A 21 -11.39 -15.36 -12.20
C LYS A 21 -10.59 -16.57 -11.74
N LYS A 22 -9.25 -16.56 -11.91
CA LYS A 22 -8.36 -17.63 -11.46
C LYS A 22 -8.45 -17.86 -9.95
N TYR A 23 -8.65 -16.80 -9.17
CA TYR A 23 -8.71 -16.86 -7.72
C TYR A 23 -10.13 -16.90 -7.13
N GLN A 24 -11.17 -17.06 -7.97
CA GLN A 24 -12.57 -17.20 -7.55
C GLN A 24 -12.99 -16.13 -6.53
N THR A 25 -12.56 -14.89 -6.75
CA THR A 25 -12.94 -13.80 -5.85
C THR A 25 -14.42 -13.46 -6.08
N ASP A 26 -15.22 -13.52 -5.02
CA ASP A 26 -16.58 -12.97 -5.03
C ASP A 26 -16.58 -11.50 -5.47
N GLU A 27 -17.71 -11.04 -6.03
CA GLU A 27 -17.99 -9.61 -6.20
C GLU A 27 -17.71 -8.86 -4.88
N PRO A 28 -17.15 -7.63 -4.92
CA PRO A 28 -16.70 -6.97 -3.71
C PRO A 28 -17.85 -6.79 -2.72
N THR A 29 -17.83 -7.53 -1.61
CA THR A 29 -18.78 -7.34 -0.50
C THR A 29 -18.40 -6.16 0.40
N ALA A 30 -17.49 -5.28 -0.01
CA ALA A 30 -16.87 -4.30 0.86
C ALA A 30 -17.26 -2.85 0.54
N ILE A 31 -17.61 -2.14 1.60
CA ILE A 31 -17.78 -0.69 1.65
C ILE A 31 -16.55 -0.01 1.03
N ASN A 32 -16.74 0.78 -0.02
CA ASN A 32 -15.69 1.62 -0.61
C ASN A 32 -15.29 2.69 0.42
N ILE A 33 -14.11 2.52 1.01
CA ILE A 33 -13.58 3.44 2.02
C ILE A 33 -12.60 4.38 1.31
N ASP A 34 -12.76 5.68 1.46
CA ASP A 34 -11.68 6.62 1.16
C ASP A 34 -10.76 6.70 2.38
N ALA A 35 -9.56 6.13 2.26
CA ALA A 35 -8.59 6.11 3.34
C ALA A 35 -7.71 7.35 3.34
N TYR A 36 -7.90 8.31 2.44
CA TYR A 36 -7.21 9.60 2.41
C TYR A 36 -5.69 9.53 2.14
N VAL A 37 -5.15 10.65 1.66
CA VAL A 37 -3.72 10.95 1.74
C VAL A 37 -3.46 11.64 3.08
N SER A 38 -2.31 11.40 3.70
CA SER A 38 -1.95 12.09 4.94
C SER A 38 -0.49 12.49 5.02
N GLU A 39 -0.23 13.50 5.85
CA GLU A 39 1.10 13.92 6.25
C GLU A 39 1.17 14.15 7.77
N ARG A 40 2.28 13.75 8.38
CA ARG A 40 2.59 14.01 9.78
C ARG A 40 3.53 15.20 9.91
N VAL A 41 3.06 16.23 10.61
CA VAL A 41 3.85 17.42 10.98
C VAL A 41 3.92 17.51 12.50
N GLY A 42 5.06 17.08 13.06
CA GLY A 42 5.24 17.00 14.51
C GLY A 42 4.25 16.02 15.14
N ASN A 43 3.36 16.55 15.99
CA ASN A 43 2.31 15.79 16.66
C ASN A 43 0.94 15.87 15.93
N THR A 44 0.88 16.49 14.76
CA THR A 44 -0.37 16.66 14.00
C THR A 44 -0.35 15.80 12.75
N ILE A 45 -1.45 15.13 12.47
CA ILE A 45 -1.72 14.43 11.21
C ILE A 45 -2.69 15.27 10.40
N ASN A 46 -2.29 15.65 9.20
CA ASN A 46 -3.15 16.29 8.22
C ASN A 46 -3.73 15.21 7.30
N LEU A 47 -5.05 15.16 7.14
CA LEU A 47 -5.74 14.30 6.17
C LEU A 47 -6.21 15.14 4.98
N TYR A 48 -5.99 14.62 3.78
CA TYR A 48 -6.32 15.26 2.52
C TYR A 48 -7.22 14.37 1.67
N GLU A 49 -8.18 15.00 0.99
CA GLU A 49 -9.15 14.34 0.11
C GLU A 49 -9.02 14.84 -1.32
N GLY A 50 -9.28 13.95 -2.28
CA GLY A 50 -9.32 14.27 -3.70
C GLY A 50 -7.97 14.56 -4.36
N LYS A 51 -8.00 14.79 -5.68
CA LYS A 51 -6.80 14.97 -6.51
C LYS A 51 -6.01 16.24 -6.21
N VAL A 52 -6.70 17.28 -5.74
CA VAL A 52 -6.09 18.55 -5.32
C VAL A 52 -5.65 18.52 -3.85
N GLU A 53 -5.80 17.38 -3.18
CA GLU A 53 -5.41 17.19 -1.78
C GLU A 53 -5.92 18.31 -0.87
N GLN A 54 -7.23 18.48 -0.88
CA GLN A 54 -7.88 19.43 0.00
C GLN A 54 -7.77 18.95 1.44
N LEU A 55 -7.25 19.78 2.35
CA LEU A 55 -7.20 19.46 3.77
C LEU A 55 -8.62 19.30 4.34
N VAL A 56 -8.93 18.12 4.87
CA VAL A 56 -10.26 17.79 5.42
C VAL A 56 -10.27 17.60 6.93
N SER A 57 -9.13 17.24 7.54
CA SER A 57 -9.04 17.04 8.98
C SER A 57 -7.61 17.23 9.49
N LYS A 58 -7.47 17.74 10.72
CA LYS A 58 -6.21 17.71 11.48
C LYS A 58 -6.44 16.97 12.78
N ILE A 59 -5.64 15.94 13.04
CA ILE A 59 -5.79 15.06 14.18
C ILE A 59 -4.50 15.06 15.00
N ASP A 60 -4.63 15.20 16.32
CA ASP A 60 -3.49 15.03 17.23
C ASP A 60 -3.09 13.54 17.29
N LEU A 61 -1.81 13.26 17.03
CA LEU A 61 -1.28 11.91 16.93
C LEU A 61 -1.47 11.10 18.22
N ILE A 62 -1.28 11.73 19.38
CA ILE A 62 -1.27 11.05 20.68
C ILE A 62 -2.70 10.90 21.20
N SER A 63 -3.43 12.01 21.33
CA SER A 63 -4.77 12.03 21.94
C SER A 63 -5.87 11.57 20.99
N GLY A 64 -5.67 11.71 19.67
CA GLY A 64 -6.73 11.48 18.68
C GLY A 64 -7.73 12.63 18.55
N GLN A 65 -7.50 13.73 19.27
CA GLN A 65 -8.37 14.89 19.20
C GLN A 65 -8.33 15.52 17.80
N VAL A 66 -9.51 15.82 17.25
CA VAL A 66 -9.63 16.55 15.99
C VAL A 66 -9.49 18.04 16.28
N ASN A 67 -8.40 18.63 15.76
CA ASN A 67 -8.07 20.05 15.92
C ASN A 67 -8.65 20.91 14.79
N PHE A 68 -9.03 20.29 13.67
CA PHE A 68 -9.67 20.94 12.53
C PHE A 68 -10.48 19.92 11.72
N GLY A 69 -11.61 20.34 11.16
CA GLY A 69 -12.45 19.47 10.32
C GLY A 69 -13.32 18.52 11.13
N LYS A 70 -13.72 17.41 10.51
CA LYS A 70 -14.57 16.38 11.13
C LYS A 70 -13.75 15.17 11.59
N TYR A 71 -14.31 14.43 12.54
CA TYR A 71 -13.81 13.11 12.88
C TYR A 71 -14.02 12.16 11.70
N LEU A 72 -12.95 11.45 11.34
CA LEU A 72 -12.91 10.46 10.27
C LEU A 72 -12.39 9.15 10.88
N PRO A 73 -13.13 8.04 10.81
CA PRO A 73 -12.65 6.76 11.34
C PRO A 73 -11.28 6.35 10.80
N GLU A 74 -10.98 6.66 9.53
CA GLU A 74 -9.69 6.43 8.87
C GLU A 74 -8.55 7.22 9.49
N GLY A 75 -8.84 8.28 10.26
CA GLY A 75 -7.84 8.97 11.07
C GLY A 75 -7.15 8.04 12.06
N GLU A 76 -7.85 7.05 12.62
CA GLU A 76 -7.27 6.03 13.48
C GLU A 76 -6.28 5.13 12.72
N LEU A 77 -6.60 4.78 11.48
CA LEU A 77 -5.71 4.00 10.62
C LEU A 77 -4.36 4.71 10.43
N HIS A 78 -4.40 6.01 10.08
CA HIS A 78 -3.18 6.81 9.94
C HIS A 78 -2.45 7.01 11.27
N ARG A 79 -3.17 7.30 12.37
CA ARG A 79 -2.59 7.45 13.71
C ARG A 79 -1.79 6.22 14.12
N LEU A 80 -2.36 5.02 13.98
CA LEU A 80 -1.70 3.79 14.40
C LEU A 80 -0.46 3.49 13.56
N ILE A 81 -0.49 3.78 12.26
CA ILE A 81 0.68 3.65 11.40
C ILE A 81 1.77 4.63 11.84
N TYR A 82 1.47 5.92 11.97
CA TYR A 82 2.45 6.94 12.39
C TYR A 82 3.01 6.71 13.79
N HIS A 83 2.19 6.19 14.71
CA HIS A 83 2.63 5.85 16.05
C HIS A 83 3.60 4.66 16.04
N SER A 84 3.28 3.61 15.27
CA SER A 84 4.09 2.39 15.19
C SER A 84 5.34 2.54 14.33
N ARG A 85 5.35 3.50 13.40
CA ARG A 85 6.42 3.75 12.44
C ARG A 85 6.77 5.24 12.39
N PRO A 86 7.60 5.73 13.34
CA PRO A 86 8.02 7.14 13.37
C PRO A 86 8.82 7.59 12.14
N ASP A 87 9.37 6.65 11.37
CA ASP A 87 10.07 6.91 10.11
C ASP A 87 9.12 7.29 8.96
N ILE A 88 7.84 6.99 9.06
CA ILE A 88 6.81 7.39 8.09
C ILE A 88 6.32 8.79 8.43
N LYS A 89 6.29 9.68 7.44
CA LYS A 89 5.71 11.04 7.55
C LYS A 89 4.66 11.35 6.49
N SER A 90 4.47 10.47 5.51
CA SER A 90 3.38 10.57 4.55
C SER A 90 2.84 9.19 4.18
N ILE A 91 1.53 9.12 4.00
CA ILE A 91 0.79 7.93 3.59
C ILE A 91 -0.11 8.31 2.41
N VAL A 92 -0.06 7.54 1.34
CA VAL A 92 -0.92 7.69 0.15
C VAL A 92 -1.85 6.49 0.05
N HIS A 93 -3.15 6.75 -0.10
CA HIS A 93 -4.13 5.72 -0.41
C HIS A 93 -4.28 5.56 -1.92
N SER A 94 -3.77 4.45 -2.45
CA SER A 94 -3.86 4.13 -3.87
C SER A 94 -5.07 3.24 -4.17
N LYS A 95 -5.85 3.67 -5.16
CA LYS A 95 -6.97 2.92 -5.75
C LYS A 95 -6.75 2.62 -7.23
N GLU A 96 -5.50 2.60 -7.67
CA GLU A 96 -5.15 2.19 -9.03
C GLU A 96 -5.59 0.76 -9.33
N GLU A 97 -5.96 0.48 -10.57
CA GLU A 97 -6.70 -0.74 -10.93
C GLU A 97 -5.95 -2.03 -10.58
N ASP A 98 -4.63 -2.09 -10.84
CA ASP A 98 -3.84 -3.29 -10.55
C ASP A 98 -3.70 -3.51 -9.04
N ILE A 99 -3.60 -2.43 -8.27
CA ILE A 99 -3.59 -2.47 -6.80
C ILE A 99 -4.94 -2.97 -6.29
N LEU A 100 -6.05 -2.44 -6.82
CA LEU A 100 -7.39 -2.92 -6.49
C LEU A 100 -7.56 -4.40 -6.81
N THR A 101 -7.11 -4.83 -7.99
CA THR A 101 -7.16 -6.22 -8.46
C THR A 101 -6.44 -7.16 -7.51
N VAL A 102 -5.22 -6.82 -7.08
CA VAL A 102 -4.47 -7.64 -6.10
C VAL A 102 -5.15 -7.60 -4.72
N SER A 103 -5.60 -6.43 -4.26
CA SER A 103 -6.28 -6.28 -2.96
C SER A 103 -7.61 -7.05 -2.87
N ARG A 104 -8.27 -7.32 -4.01
CA ARG A 104 -9.48 -8.15 -4.11
C ARG A 104 -9.20 -9.65 -3.96
N VAL A 105 -7.99 -10.10 -4.26
CA VAL A 105 -7.56 -11.47 -3.95
C VAL A 105 -7.16 -11.61 -2.48
N GLY A 106 -6.65 -10.53 -1.88
CA GLY A 106 -6.35 -10.49 -0.45
C GLY A 106 -5.13 -11.29 -0.02
N LYS A 107 -4.23 -11.58 -0.97
CA LYS A 107 -2.99 -12.33 -0.72
C LYS A 107 -1.81 -11.40 -0.60
N THR A 108 -0.81 -11.83 0.16
CA THR A 108 0.52 -11.20 0.17
C THR A 108 1.18 -11.43 -1.18
N ILE A 109 1.78 -10.37 -1.75
CA ILE A 109 2.62 -10.49 -2.94
C ILE A 109 4.10 -10.31 -2.58
N TYR A 110 4.96 -10.83 -3.45
CA TYR A 110 6.41 -10.82 -3.26
C TYR A 110 7.10 -10.12 -4.44
N PRO A 111 8.30 -9.55 -4.25
CA PRO A 111 9.00 -8.81 -5.29
C PRO A 111 9.29 -9.68 -6.51
N LEU A 112 8.84 -9.22 -7.68
CA LEU A 112 9.29 -9.72 -8.99
C LEU A 112 10.28 -8.74 -9.66
N LEU A 113 10.51 -7.60 -9.01
CA LEU A 113 11.29 -6.48 -9.50
C LEU A 113 12.14 -5.94 -8.34
N ASP A 114 13.36 -5.51 -8.65
CA ASP A 114 14.31 -5.02 -7.65
C ASP A 114 13.82 -3.75 -6.96
N ASP A 115 13.20 -2.83 -7.71
CA ASP A 115 12.63 -1.59 -7.16
C ASP A 115 11.54 -1.87 -6.13
N PHE A 116 10.71 -2.90 -6.33
CA PHE A 116 9.75 -3.35 -5.33
C PHE A 116 10.46 -3.83 -4.06
N ALA A 117 11.48 -4.68 -4.17
CA ALA A 117 12.23 -5.16 -3.01
C ALA A 117 12.93 -3.99 -2.27
N GLN A 118 13.49 -3.05 -3.01
CA GLN A 118 14.22 -1.90 -2.48
C GLN A 118 13.30 -0.89 -1.79
N ILE A 119 12.20 -0.49 -2.44
CA ILE A 119 11.34 0.62 -2.00
C ILE A 119 10.18 0.15 -1.13
N ILE A 120 9.43 -0.88 -1.54
CA ILE A 120 8.31 -1.42 -0.74
C ILE A 120 8.82 -2.30 0.38
N GLY A 121 9.66 -3.28 0.03
CA GLY A 121 10.19 -4.26 0.97
C GLY A 121 10.10 -5.69 0.45
N PRO A 122 10.48 -6.68 1.27
CA PRO A 122 10.56 -8.09 0.86
C PRO A 122 9.19 -8.73 0.57
N TYR A 123 8.09 -8.05 0.85
CA TYR A 123 6.72 -8.44 0.52
C TYR A 123 5.79 -7.24 0.72
N MET A 124 4.54 -7.36 0.28
CA MET A 124 3.45 -6.44 0.61
C MET A 124 2.26 -7.26 1.10
N GLY A 125 1.94 -7.11 2.40
CA GLY A 125 0.89 -7.86 3.08
C GLY A 125 -0.51 -7.32 2.79
N CYS A 126 -1.54 -8.01 3.26
CA CYS A 126 -2.93 -7.57 3.14
C CYS A 126 -3.66 -7.73 4.48
N ALA A 127 -4.48 -6.74 4.84
CA ALA A 127 -5.34 -6.76 6.00
C ALA A 127 -6.74 -6.23 5.65
N VAL A 128 -7.72 -6.53 6.50
CA VAL A 128 -9.07 -5.97 6.40
C VAL A 128 -9.11 -4.71 7.27
N TYR A 129 -9.77 -3.66 6.79
CA TYR A 129 -10.06 -2.46 7.56
C TYR A 129 -11.58 -2.22 7.60
N SER A 130 -12.12 -1.89 8.77
CA SER A 130 -13.55 -1.61 8.95
C SER A 130 -13.78 -0.38 9.83
N ARG A 131 -14.71 0.49 9.39
CA ARG A 131 -15.18 1.65 10.16
C ARG A 131 -15.94 1.29 11.43
N GLU A 132 -16.47 0.07 11.52
CA GLU A 132 -17.19 -0.41 12.72
C GLU A 132 -16.22 -0.67 13.87
N LYS A 133 -14.98 -1.07 13.54
CA LYS A 133 -13.92 -1.43 14.47
C LYS A 133 -12.60 -0.80 14.02
N PRO A 134 -12.52 0.54 13.93
CA PRO A 134 -11.43 1.24 13.25
C PRO A 134 -10.09 1.00 13.95
N PHE A 135 -10.07 1.01 15.29
CA PHE A 135 -8.86 0.78 16.06
C PHE A 135 -8.36 -0.67 15.99
N GLU A 136 -9.24 -1.66 16.11
CA GLU A 136 -8.87 -3.08 16.05
C GLU A 136 -8.32 -3.42 14.65
N THR A 137 -9.05 -3.06 13.61
CA THR A 137 -8.65 -3.38 12.24
C THR A 137 -7.46 -2.54 11.75
N ALA A 138 -7.24 -1.33 12.30
CA ALA A 138 -6.01 -0.59 12.06
C ALA A 138 -4.76 -1.29 12.63
N LYS A 139 -4.88 -2.01 13.76
CA LYS A 139 -3.76 -2.83 14.27
C LYS A 139 -3.40 -3.95 13.29
N ASP A 140 -4.40 -4.59 12.69
CA ASP A 140 -4.17 -5.63 11.68
C ASP A 140 -3.43 -5.06 10.46
N VAL A 141 -3.77 -3.83 10.04
CA VAL A 141 -3.06 -3.14 8.95
C VAL A 141 -1.62 -2.82 9.35
N VAL A 142 -1.36 -2.33 10.56
CA VAL A 142 0.01 -2.11 11.07
C VAL A 142 0.81 -3.41 11.12
N GLU A 143 0.19 -4.50 11.56
CA GLU A 143 0.80 -5.81 11.64
C GLU A 143 1.13 -6.37 10.25
N ALA A 144 0.28 -6.13 9.25
CA ALA A 144 0.55 -6.49 7.85
C ALA A 144 1.61 -5.59 7.18
N LEU A 145 1.70 -4.32 7.59
CA LEU A 145 2.70 -3.36 7.10
C LEU A 145 4.11 -3.66 7.62
N LYS A 146 4.25 -4.04 8.90
CA LYS A 146 5.55 -4.25 9.57
C LYS A 146 6.55 -3.12 9.28
N LYS A 147 7.69 -3.47 8.66
CA LYS A 147 8.80 -2.58 8.29
C LYS A 147 8.77 -2.20 6.80
N ASN A 148 7.72 -2.60 6.09
CA ASN A 148 7.54 -2.31 4.67
C ASN A 148 6.95 -0.91 4.50
N ASN A 149 6.93 -0.45 3.26
CA ASN A 149 6.41 0.85 2.86
C ASN A 149 5.11 0.72 2.05
N GLY A 150 4.49 -0.46 2.06
CA GLY A 150 3.22 -0.72 1.40
C GLY A 150 2.43 -1.81 2.13
N VAL A 151 1.11 -1.66 2.17
CA VAL A 151 0.17 -2.68 2.67
C VAL A 151 -1.15 -2.60 1.89
N PHE A 152 -1.73 -3.73 1.52
CA PHE A 152 -3.06 -3.77 0.91
C PHE A 152 -4.16 -3.68 1.96
N ILE A 153 -5.19 -2.91 1.65
CA ILE A 153 -6.47 -2.99 2.33
C ILE A 153 -7.38 -3.86 1.47
N ARG A 154 -7.82 -5.01 2.01
CA ARG A 154 -8.67 -5.98 1.32
C ARG A 154 -9.86 -5.27 0.67
N ASN A 155 -10.05 -5.49 -0.63
CA ASN A 155 -11.09 -4.86 -1.46
C ASN A 155 -11.05 -3.33 -1.59
N ASN A 156 -10.02 -2.65 -1.06
CA ASN A 156 -10.00 -1.19 -1.00
C ASN A 156 -8.66 -0.58 -1.46
N GLY A 157 -7.80 -1.37 -2.12
CA GLY A 157 -6.53 -0.89 -2.68
C GLY A 157 -5.36 -1.03 -1.70
N ALA A 158 -4.52 0.01 -1.58
CA ALA A 158 -3.31 -0.04 -0.75
C ALA A 158 -2.94 1.29 -0.10
N LEU A 159 -2.29 1.21 1.07
CA LEU A 159 -1.57 2.33 1.66
C LEU A 159 -0.09 2.21 1.30
N CYS A 160 0.47 3.27 0.71
CA CYS A 160 1.89 3.41 0.41
C CYS A 160 2.49 4.51 1.29
N CYS A 161 3.63 4.25 1.90
CA CYS A 161 4.18 5.06 2.97
C CYS A 161 5.59 5.55 2.65
N GLY A 162 5.97 6.71 3.16
CA GLY A 162 7.33 7.23 3.01
C GLY A 162 7.72 8.28 4.07
N PRO A 163 9.01 8.61 4.18
CA PRO A 163 9.49 9.66 5.08
C PRO A 163 9.14 11.08 4.60
N CYS A 164 8.68 11.23 3.36
CA CYS A 164 8.01 12.42 2.85
C CYS A 164 7.01 12.04 1.77
N LYS A 165 6.20 13.01 1.34
CA LYS A 165 5.17 12.84 0.31
C LYS A 165 5.73 12.30 -1.00
N LYS A 166 6.87 12.83 -1.47
CA LYS A 166 7.55 12.34 -2.68
C LYS A 166 7.86 10.84 -2.61
N ASP A 167 8.35 10.37 -1.47
CA ASP A 167 8.72 8.97 -1.28
C ASP A 167 7.49 8.06 -1.16
N ALA A 168 6.39 8.55 -0.56
CA ALA A 168 5.13 7.82 -0.50
C ALA A 168 4.51 7.63 -1.90
N TYR A 169 4.57 8.65 -2.77
CA TYR A 169 4.17 8.52 -4.18
C TYR A 169 5.12 7.63 -4.99
N ALA A 170 6.43 7.67 -4.71
CA ALA A 170 7.38 6.74 -5.34
C ALA A 170 7.06 5.29 -4.95
N ALA A 171 6.73 5.04 -3.68
CA ALA A 171 6.25 3.74 -3.22
C ALA A 171 4.95 3.33 -3.94
N GLU A 172 3.99 4.24 -4.11
CA GLU A 172 2.77 3.96 -4.90
C GLU A 172 3.10 3.51 -6.33
N LEU A 173 3.92 4.26 -7.07
CA LEU A 173 4.30 3.91 -8.45
C LEU A 173 4.95 2.53 -8.54
N VAL A 174 5.82 2.20 -7.59
CA VAL A 174 6.47 0.89 -7.49
C VAL A 174 5.46 -0.21 -7.14
N ALA A 175 4.51 0.07 -6.25
CA ALA A 175 3.45 -0.88 -5.90
C ALA A 175 2.55 -1.18 -7.11
N ILE A 176 2.18 -0.16 -7.91
CA ILE A 176 1.43 -0.34 -9.17
C ILE A 176 2.19 -1.26 -10.11
N LYS A 177 3.48 -0.97 -10.36
CA LYS A 177 4.34 -1.78 -11.23
C LYS A 177 4.47 -3.22 -10.72
N GLY A 178 4.65 -3.39 -9.41
CA GLY A 178 4.71 -4.70 -8.75
C GLY A 178 3.41 -5.49 -8.90
N CYS A 179 2.25 -4.85 -8.74
CA CYS A 179 0.95 -5.48 -8.94
C CYS A 179 0.76 -5.90 -10.40
N LYS A 180 1.08 -5.03 -11.37
CA LYS A 180 1.05 -5.37 -12.80
C LYS A 180 1.89 -6.61 -13.11
N ALA A 181 3.15 -6.63 -12.66
CA ALA A 181 4.04 -7.77 -12.85
C ALA A 181 3.49 -9.05 -12.19
N TRP A 182 2.95 -8.92 -10.97
CA TRP A 182 2.39 -10.03 -10.22
C TRP A 182 1.16 -10.65 -10.88
N VAL A 183 0.20 -9.81 -11.31
CA VAL A 183 -1.01 -10.23 -12.01
C VAL A 183 -0.64 -10.93 -13.32
N ALA A 184 0.20 -10.30 -14.16
CA ALA A 184 0.63 -10.88 -15.42
C ALA A 184 1.33 -12.25 -15.21
N ALA A 185 2.33 -12.32 -14.33
CA ALA A 185 3.02 -13.56 -14.03
C ALA A 185 2.08 -14.65 -13.49
N SER A 186 1.12 -14.26 -12.64
CA SER A 186 0.13 -15.17 -12.07
C SER A 186 -0.83 -15.74 -13.10
N VAL A 187 -1.16 -15.01 -14.17
CA VAL A 187 -2.05 -15.51 -15.23
C VAL A 187 -1.32 -16.52 -16.12
N PHE A 188 -0.06 -16.26 -16.47
CA PHE A 188 0.67 -17.06 -17.47
C PHE A 188 1.48 -18.25 -16.91
N GLY A 189 1.64 -18.39 -15.59
CA GLY A 189 2.35 -19.53 -15.02
C GLY A 189 2.58 -19.49 -13.52
N ASN A 190 3.66 -20.17 -13.08
CA ASN A 190 4.11 -20.16 -11.69
C ASN A 190 4.97 -18.92 -11.45
N VAL A 191 4.56 -18.11 -10.47
CA VAL A 191 5.28 -16.89 -10.08
C VAL A 191 6.56 -17.28 -9.32
N GLN A 192 7.71 -16.79 -9.80
CA GLN A 192 9.01 -16.99 -9.16
C GLN A 192 9.54 -15.64 -8.64
N PRO A 193 9.26 -15.28 -7.37
CA PRO A 193 9.72 -14.02 -6.80
C PRO A 193 11.22 -14.05 -6.47
N ILE A 194 11.80 -12.86 -6.34
CA ILE A 194 13.15 -12.65 -5.80
C ILE A 194 13.24 -13.34 -4.43
N ASN A 195 14.38 -13.99 -4.17
CA ASN A 195 14.58 -14.72 -2.93
C ASN A 195 14.38 -13.81 -1.71
N LYS A 196 13.74 -14.31 -0.64
CA LYS A 196 13.43 -13.51 0.55
C LYS A 196 14.66 -12.90 1.22
N ILE A 197 15.81 -13.59 1.20
CA ILE A 197 17.07 -13.09 1.79
C ILE A 197 17.62 -11.96 0.94
N GLU A 198 17.65 -12.17 -0.38
CA GLU A 198 18.09 -11.17 -1.36
C GLU A 198 17.21 -9.92 -1.32
N ALA A 199 15.89 -10.07 -1.32
CA ALA A 199 14.96 -8.95 -1.23
C ALA A 199 15.11 -8.16 0.08
N ARG A 200 15.39 -8.85 1.21
CA ARG A 200 15.71 -8.19 2.48
C ARG A 200 17.03 -7.42 2.40
N LEU A 201 18.06 -8.00 1.77
CA LEU A 201 19.35 -7.35 1.58
C LEU A 201 19.20 -6.11 0.69
N MET A 202 18.48 -6.21 -0.43
CA MET A 202 18.16 -5.08 -1.31
C MET A 202 17.46 -3.94 -0.55
N ASN A 203 16.43 -4.26 0.24
CA ASN A 203 15.73 -3.25 1.07
C ASN A 203 16.67 -2.59 2.09
N PHE A 204 17.52 -3.39 2.74
CA PHE A 204 18.46 -2.88 3.74
C PHE A 204 19.51 -1.95 3.13
N VAL A 205 20.13 -2.35 2.01
CA VAL A 205 21.12 -1.54 1.29
C VAL A 205 20.50 -0.23 0.80
N TYR A 206 19.28 -0.30 0.23
CA TYR A 206 18.54 0.87 -0.21
C TYR A 206 18.31 1.85 0.96
N LYS A 207 17.69 1.39 2.05
CA LYS A 207 17.42 2.26 3.22
C LYS A 207 18.68 2.90 3.79
N ASN A 208 19.78 2.17 3.88
CA ASN A 208 21.04 2.70 4.38
C ASN A 208 21.66 3.76 3.45
N LYS A 209 21.63 3.53 2.14
CA LYS A 209 22.17 4.50 1.16
C LYS A 209 21.41 5.82 1.22
N TYR A 210 20.08 5.76 1.18
CA TYR A 210 19.24 6.96 1.19
C TYR A 210 19.22 7.68 2.55
N SER A 211 19.38 6.96 3.67
CA SER A 211 19.52 7.58 5.00
C SER A 211 20.77 8.46 5.13
N LYS A 212 21.85 8.13 4.40
CA LYS A 212 23.10 8.90 4.38
C LYS A 212 23.00 10.12 3.46
N GLU A 213 22.27 10.00 2.36
CA GLU A 213 22.08 11.12 1.42
C GLU A 213 21.14 12.20 1.99
N SER A 214 20.21 11.85 2.89
CA SER A 214 19.37 12.83 3.58
C SER A 214 20.09 13.59 4.70
N THR A 215 21.17 13.06 5.27
CA THR A 215 21.97 13.72 6.32
C THR A 215 23.04 14.66 5.77
N VAL A 216 23.33 14.60 4.46
CA VAL A 216 24.36 15.44 3.80
C VAL A 216 23.76 16.73 3.21
N LYS A 217 22.44 16.94 3.34
CA LYS A 217 21.71 18.08 2.74
C LYS A 217 21.25 19.15 3.74
N ASP A 218 21.77 19.15 4.96
CA ASP A 218 21.54 20.21 5.95
C ASP A 218 22.76 21.14 6.07
#